data_AF-A0A084SRG6-F1
#
_entry.id   AF-A0A084SRG6-F1
#
_cell.length_a   1.000
_cell.length_b   1.000
_cell.length_c   1.000
_cell.angle_alpha   90.00
_cell.angle_beta   90.00
_cell.angle_gamma   90.00
#
_symmetry.space_group_name_H-M   'P 1'
#
loop_
_entity.id
_entity.type
_entity.pdbx_description
1 polymer ?
#
loop_
_entity_poly.entity_id
_entity_poly.type
_entity_poly.pdbx_seq_one_letter_code
_entity_poly.pdbx_strand_id
1 'polypeptide(L)'
;MRTPRWMPRTAALLALALATGACTEKPPGGTDTPDGGETCAPANRNDEIRLGLAPACEGCHLSGNKPFFASLTAFENGLVYDERYVKRGDPENSVLVQLLEATASGSYRQMPLGQRYEEMVASGHVSLTIDQVKAWIRELPPPPERLEVPDPEAFTVRRLSAEEMVVSLMDQLGLTLEDFVSTSDPNWRNKAYVVNGGKLFVWPGDWSPGISNEYVSDSRSIERFDALGGGNSLVYRKKDVGFGPSAAQTLVQMSQAWCARAVDKKSNTAVLRYVTLADTTAKNPEAVQKNLRSLYLRMLGQPPSDAEAKQLFEQVYLPLEAQSTRLGWIGVCASLIRHPLWLTY
;
A
#
# COMPACT_ATOMS: atom_id res chain seq x y z
N MET A 1 -25.43 70.07 -34.22
CA MET A 1 -25.06 71.30 -33.49
C MET A 1 -24.79 70.95 -32.03
N ARG A 2 -23.71 71.53 -31.48
CA ARG A 2 -23.22 71.50 -30.08
C ARG A 2 -22.52 70.23 -29.55
N THR A 3 -21.19 70.29 -29.62
CA THR A 3 -20.16 69.75 -28.71
C THR A 3 -20.08 70.61 -27.41
N PRO A 4 -19.09 70.47 -26.50
CA PRO A 4 -18.73 69.35 -25.60
C PRO A 4 -18.46 69.83 -24.14
N ARG A 5 -18.10 68.93 -23.19
CA ARG A 5 -17.12 69.23 -22.12
C ARG A 5 -16.61 67.96 -21.37
N TRP A 6 -15.33 67.65 -21.63
CA TRP A 6 -14.21 67.30 -20.74
C TRP A 6 -14.44 67.49 -19.21
N MET A 7 -13.87 66.75 -18.24
CA MET A 7 -12.64 65.94 -18.13
C MET A 7 -12.60 65.18 -16.76
N PRO A 8 -11.48 64.61 -16.23
CA PRO A 8 -11.20 63.18 -16.06
C PRO A 8 -11.14 62.68 -14.59
N ARG A 9 -11.09 61.36 -14.35
CA ARG A 9 -10.52 60.77 -13.11
C ARG A 9 -9.83 59.42 -13.38
N THR A 10 -8.50 59.47 -13.29
CA THR A 10 -7.58 58.52 -12.61
C THR A 10 -7.83 57.01 -12.66
N ALA A 11 -6.97 56.35 -13.46
CA ALA A 11 -6.03 55.28 -13.10
C ALA A 11 -6.39 54.24 -12.01
N ALA A 12 -6.32 52.96 -12.40
CA ALA A 12 -5.48 51.95 -11.73
C ALA A 12 -5.34 50.71 -12.63
N LEU A 13 -4.10 50.42 -13.06
CA LEU A 13 -3.71 49.09 -13.51
C LEU A 13 -3.79 48.14 -12.30
N LEU A 14 -4.54 47.04 -12.43
CA LEU A 14 -4.29 45.84 -11.63
C LEU A 14 -3.65 44.78 -12.52
N ALA A 15 -2.34 44.61 -12.34
CA ALA A 15 -1.65 43.40 -12.70
C ALA A 15 -2.12 42.30 -11.72
N LEU A 16 -2.79 41.27 -12.23
CA LEU A 16 -3.09 40.08 -11.45
C LEU A 16 -1.86 39.17 -11.48
N ALA A 17 -1.09 39.24 -10.40
CA ALA A 17 0.06 38.38 -10.16
C ALA A 17 -0.37 36.92 -9.99
N LEU A 18 0.50 36.03 -10.47
CA LEU A 18 0.42 34.57 -10.41
C LEU A 18 0.13 34.06 -8.99
N ALA A 19 -0.89 33.22 -8.85
CA ALA A 19 -1.05 32.38 -7.68
C ALA A 19 -0.14 31.14 -7.82
N THR A 20 1.06 31.23 -7.26
CA THR A 20 1.86 30.07 -6.89
C THR A 20 1.19 29.41 -5.69
N GLY A 21 0.52 28.28 -5.90
CA GLY A 21 -0.01 27.45 -4.83
C GLY A 21 0.98 26.38 -4.41
N ALA A 22 1.58 26.52 -3.23
CA ALA A 22 1.98 25.45 -2.30
C ALA A 22 2.56 26.10 -1.03
N CYS A 23 2.27 25.50 0.14
CA CYS A 23 2.76 25.85 1.49
C CYS A 23 2.07 27.04 2.19
N THR A 24 0.90 26.78 2.80
CA THR A 24 0.39 27.64 3.88
C THR A 24 1.20 27.41 5.15
N GLU A 25 1.72 28.51 5.73
CA GLU A 25 2.42 28.57 7.01
C GLU A 25 1.60 27.95 8.16
N LYS A 26 2.28 27.20 9.03
CA LYS A 26 1.72 26.60 10.25
C LYS A 26 1.45 27.70 11.29
N PRO A 27 0.31 27.69 12.02
CA PRO A 27 0.08 28.64 13.11
C PRO A 27 1.01 28.35 14.30
N PRO A 28 1.40 29.37 15.09
CA PRO A 28 2.40 29.21 16.14
C PRO A 28 1.79 28.54 17.37
N GLY A 29 2.24 27.33 17.69
CA GLY A 29 1.89 26.66 18.96
C GLY A 29 1.73 25.15 18.82
N GLY A 30 2.85 24.42 18.79
CA GLY A 30 2.86 22.95 18.84
C GLY A 30 4.28 22.42 18.80
N THR A 31 4.83 22.12 19.97
CA THR A 31 6.10 21.40 20.13
C THR A 31 5.86 19.93 19.84
N ASP A 32 6.06 19.54 18.60
CA ASP A 32 6.46 18.21 18.16
C ASP A 32 6.97 18.38 16.72
N THR A 33 8.27 18.17 16.54
CA THR A 33 8.98 18.24 15.26
C THR A 33 8.76 16.93 14.50
N PRO A 34 7.96 16.90 13.42
CA PRO A 34 8.31 16.06 12.29
C PRO A 34 9.51 16.71 11.61
N ASP A 35 10.49 15.90 11.22
CA ASP A 35 11.72 16.30 10.54
C ASP A 35 11.43 16.76 9.09
N GLY A 36 10.56 17.75 8.94
CA GLY A 36 10.45 18.56 7.73
C GLY A 36 11.53 19.61 7.81
N GLY A 37 12.68 19.32 7.19
CA GLY A 37 13.87 20.17 7.22
C GLY A 37 13.56 21.66 7.03
N GLU A 38 14.26 22.49 7.79
CA GLU A 38 14.14 23.96 7.87
C GLU A 38 14.42 24.71 6.55
N THR A 39 14.49 24.02 5.43
CA THR A 39 14.52 24.59 4.09
C THR A 39 13.69 23.72 3.15
N CYS A 40 12.71 24.31 2.45
CA CYS A 40 12.07 23.68 1.29
C CYS A 40 13.03 23.51 0.08
N ALA A 41 14.34 23.62 0.32
CA ALA A 41 15.37 23.42 -0.67
C ALA A 41 15.70 21.91 -0.74
N PRO A 42 15.83 21.33 -1.94
CA PRO A 42 16.23 19.95 -2.09
C PRO A 42 17.62 19.71 -1.48
N ALA A 43 17.77 18.62 -0.73
CA ALA A 43 19.04 18.27 -0.09
C ALA A 43 20.12 17.84 -1.11
N ASN A 44 19.71 17.23 -2.21
CA ASN A 44 20.58 16.82 -3.31
C ASN A 44 19.76 16.70 -4.63
N ARG A 45 20.41 16.25 -5.71
CA ARG A 45 19.75 16.09 -7.02
C ARG A 45 18.63 15.04 -7.01
N ASN A 46 18.77 13.95 -6.24
CA ASN A 46 17.70 12.94 -6.11
C ASN A 46 16.50 13.54 -5.38
N ASP A 47 16.73 14.38 -4.36
CA ASP A 47 15.68 15.07 -3.62
C ASP A 47 14.93 16.10 -4.49
N GLU A 48 15.64 16.77 -5.40
CA GLU A 48 15.01 17.64 -6.40
C GLU A 48 14.06 16.85 -7.31
N ILE A 49 14.45 15.67 -7.75
CA ILE A 49 13.61 14.78 -8.57
C ILE A 49 12.44 14.24 -7.75
N ARG A 50 12.67 13.82 -6.51
CA ARG A 50 11.61 13.38 -5.58
C ARG A 50 10.55 14.46 -5.41
N LEU A 51 10.95 15.68 -5.07
CA LEU A 51 10.05 16.81 -4.89
C LEU A 51 9.37 17.20 -6.21
N GLY A 52 10.07 17.11 -7.34
CA GLY A 52 9.51 17.38 -8.67
C GLY A 52 8.45 16.36 -9.12
N LEU A 53 8.59 15.09 -8.75
CA LEU A 53 7.63 14.02 -9.03
C LEU A 53 6.46 13.98 -8.03
N ALA A 54 6.63 14.55 -6.84
CA ALA A 54 5.69 14.44 -5.73
C ALA A 54 4.24 14.82 -6.08
N PRO A 55 3.94 15.91 -6.82
CA PRO A 55 2.56 16.30 -7.12
C PRO A 55 1.76 15.23 -7.88
N ALA A 56 2.44 14.39 -8.68
CA ALA A 56 1.81 13.31 -9.44
C ALA A 56 1.88 11.94 -8.74
N CYS A 57 2.87 11.71 -7.88
CA CYS A 57 3.23 10.37 -7.43
C CYS A 57 3.01 10.16 -5.92
N GLU A 58 3.19 11.20 -5.10
CA GLU A 58 3.21 11.09 -3.65
C GLU A 58 1.90 10.55 -3.09
N GLY A 59 0.75 10.99 -3.60
CA GLY A 59 -0.57 10.59 -3.06
C GLY A 59 -0.78 9.07 -2.95
N CYS A 60 -0.18 8.29 -3.84
CA CYS A 60 -0.26 6.82 -3.83
C CYS A 60 1.02 6.14 -3.30
N HIS A 61 2.13 6.87 -3.21
CA HIS A 61 3.45 6.35 -2.86
C HIS A 61 4.06 6.98 -1.60
N LEU A 62 3.25 7.68 -0.80
CA LEU A 62 3.63 8.20 0.51
C LEU A 62 3.62 7.10 1.57
N SER A 63 2.73 6.12 1.45
CA SER A 63 2.56 5.00 2.38
C SER A 63 2.19 3.72 1.62
N GLY A 64 2.08 2.58 2.31
CA GLY A 64 1.79 1.28 1.68
C GLY A 64 2.99 0.67 0.99
N ASN A 65 2.83 -0.42 0.23
CA ASN A 65 3.92 -1.35 -0.17
C ASN A 65 5.09 -0.76 -0.98
N LYS A 66 4.99 0.48 -1.47
CA LYS A 66 6.05 1.17 -2.22
C LYS A 66 6.09 2.64 -1.80
N PRO A 67 6.53 2.94 -0.55
CA PRO A 67 6.43 4.26 0.05
C PRO A 67 7.60 5.16 -0.41
N PHE A 68 7.86 5.24 -1.72
CA PHE A 68 9.02 5.93 -2.29
C PHE A 68 9.10 7.41 -1.91
N PHE A 69 7.99 8.04 -1.52
CA PHE A 69 7.93 9.45 -1.19
C PHE A 69 7.86 9.71 0.33
N ALA A 70 7.95 8.68 1.17
CA ALA A 70 7.94 8.83 2.63
C ALA A 70 9.16 9.61 3.17
N SER A 71 10.33 9.47 2.52
CA SER A 71 11.55 10.21 2.83
C SER A 71 12.49 10.22 1.63
N LEU A 72 13.53 11.07 1.64
CA LEU A 72 14.60 11.02 0.64
C LEU A 72 15.28 9.65 0.64
N THR A 73 15.56 9.09 1.82
CA THR A 73 16.15 7.77 1.96
C THR A 73 15.28 6.67 1.33
N ALA A 74 13.96 6.74 1.52
CA ALA A 74 13.04 5.79 0.88
C ALA A 74 13.01 5.95 -0.64
N PHE A 75 13.09 7.18 -1.14
CA PHE A 75 13.19 7.43 -2.57
C PHE A 75 14.46 6.84 -3.16
N GLU A 76 15.60 7.12 -2.53
CA GLU A 76 16.91 6.68 -2.99
C GLU A 76 17.06 5.15 -2.98
N ASN A 77 16.71 4.51 -1.86
CA ASN A 77 16.91 3.07 -1.69
C ASN A 77 15.86 2.23 -2.42
N GLY A 78 14.66 2.75 -2.63
CA GLY A 78 13.57 1.97 -3.24
C GLY A 78 13.34 2.16 -4.71
N LEU A 79 13.70 3.34 -5.21
CA LEU A 79 13.41 3.72 -6.58
C LEU A 79 14.69 4.07 -7.33
N VAL A 80 15.50 4.99 -6.80
CA VAL A 80 16.66 5.54 -7.53
C VAL A 80 17.75 4.49 -7.75
N TYR A 81 18.12 3.75 -6.71
CA TYR A 81 19.23 2.79 -6.75
C TYR A 81 18.77 1.34 -6.89
N ASP A 82 17.49 1.12 -7.23
CA ASP A 82 16.96 -0.19 -7.61
C ASP A 82 16.90 -0.31 -9.14
N GLU A 83 17.79 -1.12 -9.72
CA GLU A 83 17.89 -1.31 -11.17
C GLU A 83 16.64 -1.88 -11.84
N ARG A 84 15.69 -2.41 -11.06
CA ARG A 84 14.37 -2.81 -11.57
C ARG A 84 13.54 -1.60 -12.01
N TYR A 85 13.77 -0.43 -11.42
CA TYR A 85 13.03 0.79 -11.72
C TYR A 85 13.89 1.84 -12.45
N VAL A 86 15.12 2.04 -12.01
CA VAL A 86 16.05 3.05 -12.56
C VAL A 86 17.39 2.40 -12.89
N LYS A 87 17.71 2.34 -14.19
CA LYS A 87 18.99 1.86 -14.69
C LYS A 87 19.92 3.03 -14.93
N ARG A 88 20.88 3.22 -14.03
CA ARG A 88 21.89 4.29 -14.11
C ARG A 88 22.55 4.32 -15.49
N GLY A 89 22.59 5.49 -16.11
CA GLY A 89 23.17 5.68 -17.45
C GLY A 89 22.26 5.27 -18.61
N ASP A 90 21.14 4.60 -18.34
CA ASP A 90 20.26 4.02 -19.37
C ASP A 90 18.79 4.35 -19.10
N PRO A 91 18.36 5.59 -19.40
CA PRO A 91 17.00 6.03 -19.18
C PRO A 91 15.97 5.24 -20.00
N GLU A 92 16.29 4.84 -21.23
CA GLU A 92 15.33 4.17 -22.12
C GLU A 92 14.95 2.77 -21.63
N ASN A 93 15.87 2.09 -20.92
CA ASN A 93 15.61 0.80 -20.30
C ASN A 93 15.19 0.89 -18.82
N SER A 94 14.97 2.10 -18.30
CA SER A 94 14.47 2.33 -16.94
C SER A 94 12.95 2.27 -16.91
N VAL A 95 12.38 1.39 -16.07
CA VAL A 95 10.92 1.21 -15.97
C VAL A 95 10.23 2.50 -15.51
N LEU A 96 10.87 3.32 -14.68
CA LEU A 96 10.33 4.63 -14.29
C LEU A 96 10.02 5.51 -15.51
N VAL A 97 10.97 5.64 -16.44
CA VAL A 97 10.79 6.43 -17.67
C VAL A 97 9.67 5.84 -18.53
N GLN A 98 9.69 4.53 -18.71
CA GLN A 98 8.67 3.85 -19.50
C GLN A 98 7.27 4.01 -18.89
N LEU A 99 7.15 4.07 -17.57
CA LEU A 99 5.87 4.34 -16.89
C LEU A 99 5.41 5.78 -17.11
N LEU A 100 6.31 6.76 -17.06
CA LEU A 100 5.97 8.17 -17.32
C LEU A 100 5.55 8.39 -18.79
N GLU A 101 6.16 7.67 -19.73
CA GLU A 101 5.86 7.71 -21.17
C GLU A 101 4.66 6.85 -21.59
N ALA A 102 4.06 6.10 -20.65
CA ALA A 102 3.00 5.13 -20.93
C ALA A 102 3.41 3.96 -21.86
N THR A 103 4.70 3.60 -21.87
CA THR A 103 5.30 2.53 -22.69
C THR A 103 5.77 1.32 -21.88
N ALA A 104 5.62 1.35 -20.55
CA ALA A 104 6.11 0.29 -19.67
C ALA A 104 5.53 -1.07 -20.02
N SER A 105 6.42 -2.07 -20.00
CA SER A 105 6.02 -3.47 -20.06
C SER A 105 5.54 -3.94 -18.69
N GLY A 106 4.52 -4.80 -18.69
CA GLY A 106 3.97 -5.38 -17.47
C GLY A 106 2.60 -4.83 -17.12
N SER A 107 2.33 -4.86 -15.83
CA SER A 107 0.99 -4.77 -15.27
C SER A 107 0.36 -3.37 -15.30
N TYR A 108 1.20 -2.34 -15.25
CA TYR A 108 0.82 -0.96 -15.50
C TYR A 108 1.65 -0.45 -16.67
N ARG A 109 0.98 0.02 -17.72
CA ARG A 109 1.66 0.65 -18.86
C ARG A 109 2.09 2.07 -18.56
N GLN A 110 1.40 2.74 -17.63
CA GLN A 110 1.66 4.13 -17.26
C GLN A 110 1.57 4.34 -15.75
N MET A 111 2.33 5.32 -15.27
CA MET A 111 2.11 6.03 -14.01
C MET A 111 2.38 7.53 -14.23
N PRO A 112 1.60 8.44 -13.61
CA PRO A 112 0.44 8.18 -12.76
C PRO A 112 -0.77 7.59 -13.52
N LEU A 113 -1.70 6.99 -12.78
CA LEU A 113 -2.92 6.43 -13.35
C LEU A 113 -3.90 7.54 -13.74
N GLY A 114 -4.63 7.36 -14.84
CA GLY A 114 -5.63 8.32 -15.32
C GLY A 114 -5.07 9.25 -16.39
N GLN A 115 -4.54 10.40 -15.99
CA GLN A 115 -4.01 11.43 -16.91
C GLN A 115 -2.55 11.12 -17.28
N ARG A 116 -2.14 11.42 -18.53
CA ARG A 116 -0.75 11.23 -18.96
C ARG A 116 0.16 12.22 -18.27
N TYR A 117 1.39 11.80 -17.97
CA TYR A 117 2.36 12.66 -17.29
C TYR A 117 2.68 13.92 -18.11
N GLU A 118 2.82 13.82 -19.43
CA GLU A 118 3.01 14.97 -20.32
C GLU A 118 1.87 16.00 -20.25
N GLU A 119 0.63 15.55 -20.07
CA GLU A 119 -0.53 16.43 -19.90
C GLU A 119 -0.52 17.13 -18.54
N MET A 120 -0.03 16.45 -17.49
CA MET A 120 0.19 17.06 -16.17
C MET A 120 1.29 18.12 -16.21
N VAL A 121 2.33 17.90 -17.00
CA VAL A 121 3.37 18.91 -17.25
C VAL A 121 2.81 20.09 -18.03
N ALA A 122 2.09 19.84 -19.11
CA ALA A 122 1.50 20.89 -19.95
C ALA A 122 0.47 21.76 -19.20
N SER A 123 -0.27 21.17 -18.26
CA SER A 123 -1.21 21.89 -17.39
C SER A 123 -0.55 22.61 -16.22
N GLY A 124 0.76 22.45 -16.02
CA GLY A 124 1.49 23.04 -14.91
C GLY A 124 1.22 22.36 -13.56
N HIS A 125 0.55 21.20 -13.55
CA HIS A 125 0.34 20.41 -12.34
C HIS A 125 1.65 19.79 -11.84
N VAL A 126 2.57 19.49 -12.77
CA VAL A 126 3.93 19.01 -12.49
C VAL A 126 4.92 19.87 -13.26
N SER A 127 6.02 20.28 -12.63
CA SER A 127 7.05 21.10 -13.28
C SER A 127 8.20 20.29 -13.88
N LEU A 128 8.39 19.04 -13.42
CA LEU A 128 9.47 18.17 -13.84
C LEU A 128 9.11 17.44 -15.14
N THR A 129 9.86 17.65 -16.22
CA THR A 129 9.62 17.00 -17.52
C THR A 129 10.24 15.59 -17.57
N ILE A 130 9.73 14.74 -18.48
CA ILE A 130 10.31 13.42 -18.73
C ILE A 130 11.77 13.54 -19.17
N ASP A 131 12.11 14.53 -20.00
CA ASP A 131 13.50 14.77 -20.43
C ASP A 131 14.44 15.11 -19.25
N GLN A 132 13.95 15.84 -18.25
CA GLN A 132 14.72 16.12 -17.04
C GLN A 132 14.95 14.86 -16.21
N VAL A 133 13.94 13.97 -16.12
CA VAL A 133 14.11 12.64 -15.49
C VAL A 133 15.12 11.80 -16.26
N LYS A 134 15.04 11.75 -17.60
CA LYS A 134 16.01 11.03 -18.44
C LYS A 134 17.42 11.57 -18.26
N ALA A 135 17.60 12.89 -18.24
CA ALA A 135 18.90 13.53 -18.01
C ALA A 135 19.46 13.16 -16.64
N TRP A 136 18.62 13.22 -15.59
CA TRP A 136 19.01 12.79 -14.25
C TRP A 136 19.46 11.32 -14.21
N ILE A 137 18.75 10.40 -14.86
CA ILE A 137 19.15 8.98 -14.90
C ILE A 137 20.49 8.77 -15.61
N ARG A 138 20.77 9.52 -16.69
CA ARG A 138 22.06 9.48 -17.40
C ARG A 138 23.22 9.91 -16.51
N GLU A 139 22.97 10.92 -15.68
CA GLU A 139 23.97 11.57 -14.82
C GLU A 139 23.95 11.03 -13.38
N LEU A 140 23.12 10.02 -13.10
CA LEU A 140 22.93 9.50 -11.75
C LEU A 140 24.27 8.96 -11.23
N PRO A 141 24.79 9.47 -10.09
CA PRO A 141 26.04 8.98 -9.53
C PRO A 141 25.90 7.52 -9.07
N PRO A 142 27.01 6.76 -8.90
CA PRO A 142 26.94 5.46 -8.25
C PRO A 142 26.30 5.59 -6.85
N PRO A 143 25.62 4.54 -6.36
CA PRO A 143 25.11 4.53 -4.99
C PRO A 143 26.27 4.83 -4.05
N PRO A 144 26.05 5.65 -2.99
CA PRO A 144 27.09 5.92 -2.02
C PRO A 144 27.60 4.60 -1.41
N GLU A 145 28.88 4.57 -1.01
CA GLU A 145 29.58 3.39 -0.45
C GLU A 145 28.92 2.82 0.83
N ARG A 146 27.84 3.44 1.31
CA ARG A 146 26.97 2.96 2.38
C ARG A 146 25.78 2.19 1.82
N LEU A 147 26.02 0.95 1.41
CA LEU A 147 24.96 -0.08 1.41
C LEU A 147 25.40 -1.36 2.15
N GLU A 148 26.57 -1.36 2.81
CA GLU A 148 27.03 -2.52 3.60
C GLU A 148 26.48 -2.55 5.03
N VAL A 149 26.01 -1.42 5.56
CA VAL A 149 25.37 -1.35 6.88
C VAL A 149 23.89 -0.99 6.68
N PRO A 150 22.94 -1.74 7.27
CA PRO A 150 21.52 -1.41 7.19
C PRO A 150 21.27 0.03 7.66
N ASP A 151 20.75 0.88 6.78
CA ASP A 151 20.31 2.23 7.14
C ASP A 151 18.96 2.13 7.86
N PRO A 152 18.85 2.56 9.14
CA PRO A 152 17.61 2.47 9.90
C PRO A 152 16.46 3.31 9.33
N GLU A 153 16.75 4.32 8.50
CA GLU A 153 15.76 5.17 7.82
C GLU A 153 15.43 4.69 6.41
N ALA A 154 16.16 3.69 5.91
CA ALA A 154 15.79 3.00 4.67
C ALA A 154 14.57 2.12 4.93
N PHE A 155 13.58 2.18 4.03
CA PHE A 155 12.62 1.08 4.02
C PHE A 155 13.39 -0.17 3.58
N THR A 156 13.56 -1.08 4.53
CA THR A 156 14.13 -2.39 4.27
C THR A 156 12.99 -3.28 3.82
N VAL A 157 13.21 -4.07 2.77
CA VAL A 157 12.30 -5.17 2.48
C VAL A 157 12.37 -6.12 3.66
N ARG A 158 11.39 -6.03 4.56
CA ARG A 158 11.36 -6.82 5.79
C ARG A 158 10.07 -7.61 5.86
N ARG A 159 10.09 -8.64 6.68
CA ARG A 159 8.85 -9.34 6.99
C ARG A 159 7.88 -8.35 7.66
N LEU A 160 6.60 -8.42 7.31
CA LEU A 160 5.53 -7.82 8.10
C LEU A 160 5.66 -8.28 9.56
N SER A 161 5.56 -7.34 10.49
CA SER A 161 5.33 -7.64 11.90
C SER A 161 3.96 -8.28 12.07
N ALA A 162 3.72 -8.92 13.22
CA ALA A 162 2.42 -9.54 13.51
C ALA A 162 1.28 -8.51 13.50
N GLU A 163 1.53 -7.29 13.98
CA GLU A 163 0.58 -6.18 13.97
C GLU A 163 0.23 -5.78 12.53
N GLU A 164 1.25 -5.61 11.69
CA GLU A 164 1.04 -5.27 10.29
C GLU A 164 0.32 -6.39 9.53
N MET A 165 0.60 -7.65 9.84
CA MET A 165 -0.16 -8.79 9.29
C MET A 165 -1.64 -8.70 9.69
N VAL A 166 -1.94 -8.47 10.98
CA VAL A 166 -3.33 -8.37 11.47
C VAL A 166 -4.06 -7.20 10.80
N VAL A 167 -3.46 -6.01 10.80
CA VAL A 167 -4.06 -4.80 10.21
C VAL A 167 -4.24 -4.96 8.70
N SER A 168 -3.21 -5.42 7.99
CA SER A 168 -3.26 -5.62 6.54
C SER A 168 -4.30 -6.66 6.17
N LEU A 169 -4.42 -7.76 6.91
CA LEU A 169 -5.44 -8.77 6.65
C LEU A 169 -6.85 -8.24 6.94
N MET A 170 -7.06 -7.48 8.01
CA MET A 170 -8.38 -6.87 8.24
C MET A 170 -8.78 -5.97 7.07
N ASP A 171 -7.90 -5.05 6.66
CA ASP A 171 -8.20 -4.14 5.55
C ASP A 171 -8.35 -4.88 4.21
N GLN A 172 -7.33 -5.64 3.80
CA GLN A 172 -7.30 -6.28 2.49
C GLN A 172 -8.41 -7.33 2.33
N LEU A 173 -8.83 -8.00 3.40
CA LEU A 173 -9.94 -8.95 3.35
C LEU A 173 -11.32 -8.30 3.55
N GLY A 174 -11.38 -6.98 3.80
CA GLY A 174 -12.63 -6.29 4.10
C GLY A 174 -13.28 -6.79 5.39
N LEU A 175 -12.46 -7.22 6.35
CA LEU A 175 -12.86 -7.72 7.64
C LEU A 175 -12.77 -6.61 8.69
N THR A 176 -13.58 -6.77 9.72
CA THR A 176 -13.66 -5.88 10.88
C THR A 176 -13.59 -6.72 12.13
N LEU A 177 -13.36 -6.09 13.28
CA LEU A 177 -13.32 -6.79 14.56
C LEU A 177 -14.63 -7.57 14.83
N GLU A 178 -15.77 -7.00 14.45
CA GLU A 178 -17.11 -7.59 14.53
C GLU A 178 -17.23 -8.92 13.78
N ASP A 179 -16.38 -9.15 12.78
CA ASP A 179 -16.35 -10.43 12.08
C ASP A 179 -15.74 -11.54 12.94
N PHE A 180 -15.02 -11.23 14.02
CA PHE A 180 -14.36 -12.22 14.86
C PHE A 180 -15.01 -12.39 16.23
N VAL A 181 -15.58 -11.32 16.78
CA VAL A 181 -16.11 -11.31 18.16
C VAL A 181 -17.65 -11.32 18.17
N SER A 182 -18.25 -11.72 19.28
CA SER A 182 -19.70 -11.60 19.47
C SER A 182 -20.08 -10.14 19.68
N THR A 183 -21.09 -9.69 18.93
CA THR A 183 -21.68 -8.35 19.04
C THR A 183 -23.11 -8.38 19.58
N SER A 184 -23.54 -9.52 20.13
CA SER A 184 -24.91 -9.72 20.64
C SER A 184 -25.25 -8.80 21.82
N ASP A 185 -24.24 -8.37 22.57
CA ASP A 185 -24.38 -7.37 23.64
C ASP A 185 -24.12 -5.97 23.08
N PRO A 186 -25.04 -4.99 23.16
CA PRO A 186 -24.81 -3.63 22.69
C PRO A 186 -23.57 -2.94 23.28
N ASN A 187 -23.12 -3.36 24.47
CA ASN A 187 -21.94 -2.85 25.15
C ASN A 187 -20.69 -3.71 24.95
N TRP A 188 -20.66 -4.60 23.94
CA TRP A 188 -19.55 -5.54 23.70
C TRP A 188 -18.18 -4.86 23.58
N ARG A 189 -18.13 -3.61 23.11
CA ARG A 189 -16.89 -2.82 23.00
C ARG A 189 -16.29 -2.38 24.34
N ASN A 190 -17.10 -2.37 25.40
CA ASN A 190 -16.70 -2.01 26.76
C ASN A 190 -16.52 -3.25 27.65
N LYS A 191 -16.45 -4.45 27.05
CA LYS A 191 -16.37 -5.73 27.72
C LYS A 191 -15.29 -6.59 27.09
N ALA A 192 -15.06 -7.74 27.68
CA ALA A 192 -14.26 -8.77 27.07
C ALA A 192 -14.86 -9.19 25.71
N TYR A 193 -14.02 -9.18 24.69
CA TYR A 193 -14.30 -9.72 23.39
C TYR A 193 -14.53 -11.23 23.50
N VAL A 194 -15.78 -11.63 23.34
CA VAL A 194 -16.17 -13.02 23.23
C VAL A 194 -15.83 -13.48 21.82
N VAL A 195 -14.72 -14.21 21.67
CA VAL A 195 -14.28 -14.72 20.37
C VAL A 195 -15.26 -15.78 19.90
N ASN A 196 -15.74 -15.63 18.67
CA ASN A 196 -16.55 -16.66 18.06
C ASN A 196 -15.65 -17.86 17.71
N GLY A 197 -15.87 -19.00 18.37
CA GLY A 197 -15.08 -20.21 18.18
C GLY A 197 -14.95 -20.64 16.71
N GLY A 198 -13.78 -21.19 16.35
CA GLY A 198 -13.48 -21.67 15.00
C GLY A 198 -13.03 -20.61 14.00
N LYS A 199 -12.91 -19.33 14.40
CA LYS A 199 -12.56 -18.22 13.49
C LYS A 199 -11.09 -17.78 13.55
N LEU A 200 -10.25 -18.50 14.29
CA LEU A 200 -8.81 -18.24 14.49
C LEU A 200 -8.50 -16.75 14.68
N PHE A 201 -9.18 -16.13 15.63
CA PHE A 201 -8.92 -14.74 15.96
C PHE A 201 -7.48 -14.59 16.48
N VAL A 202 -6.83 -13.48 16.09
CA VAL A 202 -5.47 -13.12 16.46
C VAL A 202 -5.54 -11.71 17.02
N TRP A 203 -5.05 -11.52 18.23
CA TRP A 203 -5.14 -10.23 18.92
C TRP A 203 -3.93 -10.03 19.84
N PRO A 204 -3.33 -8.84 19.88
CA PRO A 204 -2.22 -8.57 20.78
C PRO A 204 -2.68 -8.57 22.24
N GLY A 205 -1.83 -9.06 23.13
CA GLY A 205 -2.12 -9.09 24.56
C GLY A 205 -2.00 -7.73 25.27
N ASP A 206 -1.56 -6.69 24.57
CA ASP A 206 -1.36 -5.32 25.07
C ASP A 206 -2.22 -4.28 24.32
N TRP A 207 -3.06 -4.70 23.38
CA TRP A 207 -3.97 -3.81 22.64
C TRP A 207 -5.28 -3.58 23.38
N SER A 208 -5.68 -2.30 23.51
CA SER A 208 -7.01 -1.92 24.03
C SER A 208 -8.16 -2.55 23.22
N PRO A 209 -9.26 -2.99 23.89
CA PRO A 209 -9.54 -2.89 25.32
C PRO A 209 -8.76 -3.89 26.19
N GLY A 210 -7.92 -4.75 25.60
CA GLY A 210 -7.16 -5.82 26.24
C GLY A 210 -5.89 -5.44 27.00
N ILE A 211 -5.91 -4.39 27.82
CA ILE A 211 -4.82 -4.15 28.80
C ILE A 211 -4.85 -5.17 29.96
N SER A 212 -5.77 -6.15 29.97
CA SER A 212 -5.69 -7.30 30.86
C SER A 212 -6.09 -8.59 30.15
N ASN A 213 -5.55 -9.72 30.62
CA ASN A 213 -5.92 -11.10 30.27
C ASN A 213 -7.43 -11.42 30.48
N GLU A 214 -8.25 -10.42 30.82
CA GLU A 214 -9.67 -10.54 31.10
C GLU A 214 -10.54 -10.16 29.89
N TYR A 215 -9.97 -9.53 28.85
CA TYR A 215 -10.75 -8.91 27.77
C TYR A 215 -10.80 -9.66 26.43
N VAL A 216 -10.17 -10.82 26.29
CA VAL A 216 -10.39 -11.70 25.11
C VAL A 216 -10.68 -13.10 25.63
N SER A 217 -11.86 -13.64 25.33
CA SER A 217 -12.31 -14.90 25.90
C SER A 217 -11.53 -16.13 25.44
N ASP A 218 -10.73 -16.01 24.37
CA ASP A 218 -9.87 -17.07 23.83
C ASP A 218 -8.40 -16.71 24.03
N SER A 219 -7.76 -17.27 25.05
CA SER A 219 -6.33 -17.06 25.37
C SER A 219 -5.41 -17.40 24.20
N ARG A 220 -5.82 -18.34 23.34
CA ARG A 220 -5.10 -18.73 22.13
C ARG A 220 -4.98 -17.59 21.10
N SER A 221 -5.78 -16.53 21.21
CA SER A 221 -5.67 -15.36 20.32
C SER A 221 -4.33 -14.64 20.52
N ILE A 222 -3.89 -14.54 21.77
CA ILE A 222 -2.60 -13.96 22.15
C ILE A 222 -1.47 -14.93 21.76
N GLU A 223 -1.63 -16.24 22.01
CA GLU A 223 -0.64 -17.24 21.61
C GLU A 223 -0.39 -17.26 20.10
N ARG A 224 -1.43 -17.10 19.27
CA ARG A 224 -1.29 -16.97 17.81
C ARG A 224 -0.56 -15.69 17.43
N PHE A 225 -0.87 -14.59 18.09
CA PHE A 225 -0.20 -13.32 17.83
C PHE A 225 1.29 -13.40 18.18
N ASP A 226 1.61 -13.98 19.33
CA ASP A 226 2.98 -14.30 19.75
C ASP A 226 3.68 -15.24 18.77
N ALA A 227 2.99 -16.28 18.29
CA ALA A 227 3.53 -17.24 17.33
C ALA A 227 3.86 -16.61 15.97
N LEU A 228 3.17 -15.52 15.59
CA LEU A 228 3.51 -14.72 14.41
C LEU A 228 4.71 -13.79 14.67
N GLY A 229 5.28 -13.76 15.87
CA GLY A 229 6.38 -12.87 16.26
C GLY A 229 5.91 -11.55 16.90
N GLY A 230 4.65 -11.49 17.34
CA GLY A 230 4.11 -10.36 18.07
C GLY A 230 4.81 -10.13 19.41
N GLY A 231 5.00 -8.85 19.76
CA GLY A 231 5.50 -8.46 21.08
C GLY A 231 4.37 -8.34 22.09
N ASN A 232 4.73 -8.23 23.37
CA ASN A 232 3.77 -7.89 24.42
C ASN A 232 4.49 -7.11 25.52
N SER A 233 4.22 -5.80 25.58
CA SER A 233 4.91 -4.92 26.52
C SER A 233 4.57 -5.19 27.98
N LEU A 234 3.36 -5.72 28.25
CA LEU A 234 2.90 -6.01 29.62
C LEU A 234 3.68 -7.17 30.27
N VAL A 235 4.27 -8.05 29.45
CA VAL A 235 5.11 -9.16 29.91
C VAL A 235 6.55 -9.05 29.43
N TYR A 236 6.98 -7.83 29.05
CA TYR A 236 8.33 -7.52 28.60
C TYR A 236 8.82 -8.38 27.42
N ARG A 237 7.91 -8.82 26.54
CA ARG A 237 8.25 -9.59 25.35
C ARG A 237 8.50 -8.66 24.16
N LYS A 238 9.69 -8.76 23.57
CA LYS A 238 10.06 -8.04 22.35
C LYS A 238 9.37 -8.65 21.13
N LYS A 239 9.12 -7.82 20.12
CA LYS A 239 8.68 -8.27 18.80
C LYS A 239 9.81 -9.06 18.13
N ASP A 240 9.44 -10.09 17.37
CA ASP A 240 10.35 -10.88 16.56
C ASP A 240 9.89 -10.86 15.10
N VAL A 241 10.74 -10.33 14.22
CA VAL A 241 10.46 -10.27 12.78
C VAL A 241 10.95 -11.52 12.04
N GLY A 242 11.56 -12.49 12.74
CA GLY A 242 11.95 -13.78 12.19
C GLY A 242 10.77 -14.64 11.75
N PHE A 243 10.99 -15.53 10.77
CA PHE A 243 9.99 -16.47 10.26
C PHE A 243 10.30 -17.90 10.70
N GLY A 244 9.92 -18.22 11.94
CA GLY A 244 10.06 -19.56 12.51
C GLY A 244 8.94 -20.52 12.12
N PRO A 245 9.08 -21.83 12.44
CA PRO A 245 8.03 -22.84 12.17
C PRO A 245 6.67 -22.47 12.78
N SER A 246 6.63 -21.90 13.98
CA SER A 246 5.39 -21.46 14.64
C SER A 246 4.70 -20.31 13.88
N ALA A 247 5.49 -19.39 13.31
CA ALA A 247 4.96 -18.30 12.48
C ALA A 247 4.37 -18.86 11.19
N ALA A 248 5.08 -19.78 10.53
CA ALA A 248 4.59 -20.44 9.31
C ALA A 248 3.29 -21.22 9.56
N GLN A 249 3.24 -22.03 10.63
CA GLN A 249 2.06 -22.80 10.99
C GLN A 249 0.87 -21.90 11.31
N THR A 250 1.09 -20.85 12.09
CA THR A 250 0.03 -19.90 12.47
C THR A 250 -0.48 -19.14 11.26
N LEU A 251 0.41 -18.67 10.38
CA LEU A 251 0.04 -17.97 9.15
C LEU A 251 -0.80 -18.87 8.22
N VAL A 252 -0.44 -20.14 8.05
CA VAL A 252 -1.22 -21.08 7.23
C VAL A 252 -2.65 -21.23 7.76
N GLN A 253 -2.80 -21.43 9.06
CA GLN A 253 -4.12 -21.60 9.67
C GLN A 253 -4.92 -20.29 9.63
N MET A 254 -4.29 -19.18 9.99
CA MET A 254 -4.89 -17.84 9.98
C MET A 254 -5.37 -17.47 8.58
N SER A 255 -4.52 -17.62 7.56
CA SER A 255 -4.87 -17.29 6.17
C SER A 255 -6.09 -18.07 5.69
N GLN A 256 -6.18 -19.37 5.98
CA GLN A 256 -7.33 -20.19 5.60
C GLN A 256 -8.61 -19.74 6.32
N ALA A 257 -8.57 -19.54 7.63
CA ALA A 257 -9.76 -19.17 8.39
C ALA A 257 -10.24 -17.75 8.10
N TRP A 258 -9.33 -16.79 7.97
CA TRP A 258 -9.68 -15.40 7.68
C TRP A 258 -10.16 -15.25 6.24
N CYS A 259 -9.57 -15.96 5.28
CA CYS A 259 -10.11 -16.01 3.91
C CYS A 259 -11.48 -16.67 3.85
N ALA A 260 -11.71 -17.77 4.58
CA ALA A 260 -13.04 -18.36 4.71
C ALA A 260 -14.05 -17.35 5.24
N ARG A 261 -13.66 -16.58 6.25
CA ARG A 261 -14.50 -15.53 6.82
C ARG A 261 -14.83 -14.44 5.80
N ALA A 262 -13.82 -13.99 5.07
CA ALA A 262 -13.95 -12.94 4.06
C ALA A 262 -14.84 -13.37 2.89
N VAL A 263 -14.70 -14.62 2.43
CA VAL A 263 -15.53 -15.21 1.38
C VAL A 263 -16.98 -15.40 1.83
N ASP A 264 -17.19 -15.78 3.09
CA ASP A 264 -18.54 -15.97 3.66
C ASP A 264 -19.24 -14.66 4.04
N LYS A 265 -18.48 -13.55 4.16
CA LYS A 265 -19.03 -12.25 4.51
C LYS A 265 -19.92 -11.75 3.36
N LYS A 266 -21.20 -11.52 3.69
CA LYS A 266 -22.19 -11.06 2.73
C LYS A 266 -21.73 -9.75 2.08
N SER A 267 -21.81 -9.69 0.75
CA SER A 267 -21.47 -8.52 -0.05
C SER A 267 -20.02 -8.02 0.14
N ASN A 268 -19.08 -8.92 0.47
CA ASN A 268 -17.68 -8.54 0.62
C ASN A 268 -16.98 -8.35 -0.74
N THR A 269 -16.99 -7.11 -1.23
CA THR A 269 -16.34 -6.73 -2.48
C THR A 269 -14.81 -6.66 -2.39
N ALA A 270 -14.21 -6.83 -1.22
CA ALA A 270 -12.76 -6.88 -1.08
C ALA A 270 -12.17 -8.15 -1.70
N VAL A 271 -12.85 -9.30 -1.49
CA VAL A 271 -12.43 -10.62 -2.02
C VAL A 271 -13.21 -11.02 -3.27
N LEU A 272 -14.51 -10.73 -3.30
CA LEU A 272 -15.42 -11.11 -4.39
C LEU A 272 -15.98 -9.85 -5.07
N ARG A 273 -15.10 -9.11 -5.77
CA ARG A 273 -15.44 -7.84 -6.41
C ARG A 273 -16.27 -8.02 -7.68
N TYR A 274 -15.89 -8.97 -8.51
CA TYR A 274 -16.47 -9.17 -9.85
C TYR A 274 -17.26 -10.47 -9.99
N VAL A 275 -17.38 -11.22 -8.90
CA VAL A 275 -17.99 -12.55 -8.86
C VAL A 275 -18.84 -12.70 -7.62
N THR A 276 -19.73 -13.69 -7.66
CA THR A 276 -20.44 -14.26 -6.53
C THR A 276 -20.04 -15.72 -6.37
N LEU A 277 -20.47 -16.37 -5.29
CA LEU A 277 -20.25 -17.81 -5.12
C LEU A 277 -21.06 -18.68 -6.11
N ALA A 278 -21.97 -18.07 -6.88
CA ALA A 278 -22.70 -18.76 -7.96
C ALA A 278 -21.94 -18.76 -9.29
N ASP A 279 -20.94 -17.88 -9.45
CA ASP A 279 -20.10 -17.78 -10.63
C ASP A 279 -19.03 -18.88 -10.58
N THR A 280 -19.05 -19.77 -11.55
CA THR A 280 -18.06 -20.83 -11.72
C THR A 280 -17.30 -20.63 -13.03
N THR A 281 -16.17 -21.30 -13.21
CA THR A 281 -15.44 -21.29 -14.49
C THR A 281 -16.28 -21.75 -15.67
N ALA A 282 -17.22 -22.66 -15.46
CA ALA A 282 -18.15 -23.11 -16.50
C ALA A 282 -19.25 -22.07 -16.83
N LYS A 283 -19.66 -21.24 -15.86
CA LYS A 283 -20.77 -20.29 -16.03
C LYS A 283 -20.29 -18.90 -16.42
N ASN A 284 -19.21 -18.44 -15.83
CA ASN A 284 -18.73 -17.07 -15.97
C ASN A 284 -17.19 -16.99 -15.91
N PRO A 285 -16.48 -17.62 -16.86
CA PRO A 285 -15.02 -17.71 -16.85
C PRO A 285 -14.34 -16.35 -16.85
N GLU A 286 -14.87 -15.37 -17.59
CA GLU A 286 -14.31 -14.02 -17.67
C GLU A 286 -14.35 -13.29 -16.33
N ALA A 287 -15.48 -13.37 -15.60
CA ALA A 287 -15.60 -12.77 -14.28
C ALA A 287 -14.66 -13.41 -13.27
N VAL A 288 -14.50 -14.74 -13.30
CA VAL A 288 -13.55 -15.47 -12.45
C VAL A 288 -12.11 -14.98 -12.70
N GLN A 289 -11.68 -14.90 -13.96
CA GLN A 289 -10.35 -14.40 -14.31
C GLN A 289 -10.15 -12.94 -13.87
N LYS A 290 -11.16 -12.10 -14.11
CA LYS A 290 -11.13 -10.69 -13.70
C LYS A 290 -11.03 -10.53 -12.19
N ASN A 291 -11.76 -11.34 -11.42
CA ASN A 291 -11.70 -11.31 -9.95
C ASN A 291 -10.37 -11.80 -9.41
N LEU A 292 -9.81 -12.87 -9.98
CA LEU A 292 -8.49 -13.40 -9.60
C LEU A 292 -7.40 -12.34 -9.77
N ARG A 293 -7.36 -11.66 -10.91
CA ARG A 293 -6.39 -10.56 -11.16
C ARG A 293 -6.61 -9.38 -10.22
N SER A 294 -7.87 -9.02 -9.95
CA SER A 294 -8.21 -7.94 -9.02
C SER A 294 -7.78 -8.26 -7.59
N LEU A 295 -7.98 -9.51 -7.14
CA LEU A 295 -7.60 -9.94 -5.80
C LEU A 295 -6.07 -10.03 -5.67
N TYR A 296 -5.38 -10.56 -6.67
CA TYR A 296 -3.91 -10.56 -6.72
C TYR A 296 -3.37 -9.13 -6.57
N LEU A 297 -3.89 -8.17 -7.35
CA LEU A 297 -3.52 -6.76 -7.25
C LEU A 297 -3.78 -6.19 -5.85
N ARG A 298 -4.96 -6.45 -5.28
CA ARG A 298 -5.30 -5.93 -3.95
C ARG A 298 -4.36 -6.46 -2.87
N MET A 299 -4.03 -7.74 -2.91
CA MET A 299 -3.21 -8.38 -1.88
C MET A 299 -1.72 -8.03 -2.04
N LEU A 300 -1.21 -8.03 -3.27
CA LEU A 300 0.24 -7.93 -3.54
C LEU A 300 0.67 -6.54 -4.03
N GLY A 301 -0.25 -5.60 -4.22
CA GLY A 301 0.03 -4.24 -4.68
C GLY A 301 0.47 -4.14 -6.15
N GLN A 302 0.50 -5.25 -6.87
CA GLN A 302 0.82 -5.30 -8.30
C GLN A 302 -0.08 -6.31 -9.01
N PRO A 303 -0.50 -6.09 -10.26
CA PRO A 303 -1.22 -7.09 -11.03
C PRO A 303 -0.31 -8.28 -11.39
N PRO A 304 -0.87 -9.49 -11.56
CA PRO A 304 -0.09 -10.66 -11.93
C PRO A 304 0.33 -10.59 -13.41
N SER A 305 1.49 -11.16 -13.73
CA SER A 305 1.81 -11.55 -15.11
C SER A 305 0.84 -12.62 -15.62
N ASP A 306 0.76 -12.83 -16.94
CA ASP A 306 -0.11 -13.87 -17.51
C ASP A 306 0.28 -15.28 -17.02
N ALA A 307 1.58 -15.53 -16.80
CA ALA A 307 2.06 -16.80 -16.26
C ALA A 307 1.64 -17.01 -14.80
N GLU A 308 1.77 -15.99 -13.95
CA GLU A 308 1.34 -16.07 -12.54
C GLU A 308 -0.18 -16.19 -12.41
N ALA A 309 -0.93 -15.44 -13.23
CA ALA A 309 -2.39 -15.53 -13.27
C ALA A 309 -2.84 -16.94 -13.67
N LYS A 310 -2.20 -17.51 -14.70
CA LYS A 310 -2.44 -18.90 -15.14
C LYS A 310 -2.09 -19.89 -14.04
N GLN A 311 -0.95 -19.74 -13.38
CA GLN A 311 -0.54 -20.62 -12.30
C GLN A 311 -1.52 -20.60 -11.13
N LEU A 312 -1.90 -19.41 -10.65
CA LEU A 312 -2.86 -19.25 -9.56
C LEU A 312 -4.22 -19.84 -9.93
N PHE A 313 -4.64 -19.67 -11.19
CA PHE A 313 -5.89 -20.23 -11.68
C PHE A 313 -5.87 -21.76 -11.76
N GLU A 314 -4.86 -22.33 -12.43
CA GLU A 314 -4.80 -23.77 -12.73
C GLU A 314 -4.37 -24.63 -11.54
N GLN A 315 -3.45 -24.12 -10.71
CA GLN A 315 -2.88 -24.91 -9.60
C GLN A 315 -3.63 -24.71 -8.28
N VAL A 316 -4.34 -23.59 -8.11
CA VAL A 316 -5.03 -23.28 -6.84
C VAL A 316 -6.54 -23.22 -7.05
N TYR A 317 -7.02 -22.34 -7.93
CA TYR A 317 -8.46 -22.10 -8.03
C TYR A 317 -9.21 -23.32 -8.60
N LEU A 318 -8.83 -23.83 -9.78
CA LEU A 318 -9.54 -24.91 -10.47
C LEU A 318 -9.67 -26.20 -9.64
N PRO A 319 -8.60 -26.73 -9.00
CA PRO A 319 -8.70 -27.96 -8.21
C PRO A 319 -9.64 -27.83 -7.00
N LEU A 320 -9.73 -26.63 -6.43
CA LEU A 320 -10.57 -26.35 -5.26
C LEU A 320 -12.01 -25.99 -5.65
N GLU A 321 -12.22 -25.29 -6.77
CA GLU A 321 -13.54 -25.01 -7.32
C GLU A 321 -14.29 -26.30 -7.63
N ALA A 322 -13.59 -27.34 -8.11
CA ALA A 322 -14.16 -28.67 -8.36
C ALA A 322 -14.87 -29.27 -7.14
N GLN A 323 -14.48 -28.86 -5.93
CA GLN A 323 -15.17 -29.23 -4.69
C GLN A 323 -16.23 -28.21 -4.31
N SER A 324 -15.90 -26.91 -4.37
CA SER A 324 -16.88 -25.83 -4.34
C SER A 324 -16.23 -24.49 -4.73
N THR A 325 -16.99 -23.59 -5.35
CA THR A 325 -16.56 -22.21 -5.62
C THR A 325 -16.06 -21.49 -4.37
N ARG A 326 -16.68 -21.76 -3.22
CA ARG A 326 -16.25 -21.25 -1.92
C ARG A 326 -14.81 -21.67 -1.60
N LEU A 327 -14.48 -22.95 -1.75
CA LEU A 327 -13.12 -23.45 -1.51
C LEU A 327 -12.11 -22.89 -2.53
N GLY A 328 -12.52 -22.70 -3.79
CA GLY A 328 -11.72 -22.02 -4.80
C GLY A 328 -11.23 -20.64 -4.35
N TRP A 329 -12.16 -19.78 -3.91
CA TRP A 329 -11.81 -18.43 -3.46
C TRP A 329 -11.04 -18.41 -2.14
N ILE A 330 -11.33 -19.32 -1.20
CA ILE A 330 -10.55 -19.48 0.02
C ILE A 330 -9.10 -19.84 -0.31
N GLY A 331 -8.91 -20.79 -1.23
CA GLY A 331 -7.59 -21.23 -1.66
C GLY A 331 -6.78 -20.11 -2.31
N VAL A 332 -7.39 -19.38 -3.26
CA VAL A 332 -6.73 -18.24 -3.91
C VAL A 332 -6.32 -17.18 -2.89
N CYS A 333 -7.26 -16.75 -2.05
CA CYS A 333 -7.00 -15.76 -1.00
C CYS A 333 -5.87 -16.22 -0.05
N ALA A 334 -5.92 -17.46 0.45
CA ALA A 334 -4.93 -17.97 1.38
C ALA A 334 -3.55 -18.15 0.72
N SER A 335 -3.50 -18.52 -0.57
CA SER A 335 -2.25 -18.58 -1.33
C SER A 335 -1.61 -17.21 -1.52
N LEU A 336 -2.41 -16.16 -1.72
CA LEU A 336 -1.90 -14.79 -1.83
C LEU A 336 -1.34 -14.26 -0.50
N ILE A 337 -1.99 -14.54 0.64
CA ILE A 337 -1.47 -14.18 1.97
C ILE A 337 -0.12 -14.87 2.24
N ARG A 338 0.07 -16.09 1.74
CA ARG A 338 1.31 -16.85 1.91
C ARG A 338 2.36 -16.55 0.84
N HIS A 339 2.05 -15.63 -0.08
CA HIS A 339 2.98 -15.24 -1.11
C HIS A 339 4.16 -14.46 -0.49
N PRO A 340 5.41 -14.69 -0.94
CA PRO A 340 6.56 -13.95 -0.42
C PRO A 340 6.37 -12.43 -0.48
N LEU A 341 5.87 -11.89 -1.61
CA LEU A 341 5.56 -10.46 -1.76
C LEU A 341 4.48 -9.92 -0.81
N TRP A 342 3.64 -10.77 -0.24
CA TRP A 342 2.70 -10.33 0.80
C TRP A 342 3.41 -10.28 2.15
N LEU A 343 4.25 -11.27 2.43
CA LEU A 343 4.96 -11.40 3.69
C LEU A 343 6.09 -10.41 3.84
N THR A 344 6.68 -9.97 2.74
CA THR A 344 7.75 -8.99 2.69
C THR A 344 7.21 -7.67 2.18
N TYR A 345 7.38 -6.63 3.00
CA TYR A 345 7.09 -5.24 2.66
C TYR A 345 8.38 -4.52 2.37
#